data_AF-A0A2J6RID7-F1
#
_entry.id   AF-A0A2J6RID7-F1
#
_cell.length_a   1.000
_cell.length_b   1.000
_cell.length_c   1.000
_cell.angle_alpha   90.00
_cell.angle_beta   90.00
_cell.angle_gamma   90.00
#
_symmetry.space_group_name_H-M   'P 1'
#
loop_
_entity.id
_entity.type
_entity.pdbx_description
1 polymer ?
#
loop_
_entity_poly.entity_id
_entity_poly.type
_entity_poly.pdbx_seq_one_letter_code
_entity_poly.pdbx_strand_id
1 'polypeptide(L)'
;MLGVTIAQLFRLQHAPQPSAYFGFFVLGKPLSCICQGAAIYTLGIGAFRTWRSQNAMVRGKAISGGLEIVMLGGALFVLLTLFLALLIAVDIEKEDVT
;
A
#
# COMPACT_ATOMS: atom_id res chain seq x y z
N MET A 1 6.31 -3.61 7.89
CA MET A 1 6.39 -2.63 9.00
C MET A 1 5.32 -1.54 8.86
N LEU A 2 5.27 -0.81 7.73
CA LEU A 2 4.28 0.25 7.47
C LEU A 2 2.81 -0.12 7.75
N GLY A 3 2.31 -1.25 7.24
CA GLY A 3 0.91 -1.65 7.45
C GLY A 3 0.53 -1.84 8.93
N VAL A 4 1.47 -2.32 9.75
CA VAL A 4 1.27 -2.48 11.20
C VAL A 4 1.24 -1.10 11.86
N THR A 5 2.16 -0.20 11.51
CA THR A 5 2.20 1.17 12.05
C THR A 5 0.90 1.92 11.75
N ILE A 6 0.37 1.83 10.53
CA ILE A 6 -0.90 2.44 10.12
C ILE A 6 -2.06 1.91 10.97
N ALA A 7 -2.14 0.58 11.16
CA ALA A 7 -3.18 -0.03 11.99
C ALA A 7 -3.13 0.43 13.45
N GLN A 8 -1.91 0.61 14.01
CA GLN A 8 -1.75 1.09 15.38
C GLN A 8 -2.09 2.58 15.50
N LEU A 9 -1.61 3.42 14.58
CA LEU A 9 -1.85 4.86 14.59
C LEU A 9 -3.35 5.18 14.47
N PHE A 10 -4.03 4.50 13.56
CA PHE A 10 -5.47 4.71 13.31
C PHE A 10 -6.35 4.16 14.43
N ARG A 11 -5.89 3.13 15.16
CA ARG A 11 -6.55 2.71 16.41
C ARG A 11 -6.36 3.73 17.53
N LEU A 12 -5.23 4.43 17.58
CA LEU A 12 -4.97 5.43 18.62
C LEU A 12 -5.81 6.69 18.44
N GLN A 13 -6.21 7.02 17.20
CA GLN A 13 -7.12 8.11 16.88
C GLN A 13 -8.59 7.80 17.23
N HIS A 14 -8.88 7.53 18.51
CA HIS A 14 -10.25 7.46 19.00
C HIS A 14 -10.86 8.87 19.07
N ALA A 15 -11.84 9.14 18.19
CA ALA A 15 -12.69 10.32 18.31
C ALA A 15 -13.70 10.13 19.46
N PRO A 16 -14.10 11.20 20.19
CA PRO A 16 -15.09 11.13 21.28
C PRO A 16 -16.46 10.57 20.87
N GLN A 17 -16.76 10.63 19.57
CA GLN A 17 -17.98 10.09 18.95
C GLN A 17 -17.59 9.28 17.71
N PRO A 18 -17.26 7.98 17.85
CA PRO A 18 -16.90 7.15 16.73
C PRO A 18 -18.14 6.85 15.87
N SER A 19 -18.14 7.30 14.62
CA SER A 19 -19.11 6.82 13.63
C SER A 19 -18.92 5.30 13.46
N ALA A 20 -20.02 4.54 13.52
CA ALA A 20 -19.96 3.08 13.47
C ALA A 20 -19.64 2.52 12.08
N TYR A 21 -19.74 3.36 11.04
CA TYR A 21 -19.72 2.93 9.64
C TYR A 21 -18.49 3.43 8.86
N PHE A 22 -17.98 4.63 9.15
CA PHE A 22 -16.86 5.21 8.41
C PHE A 22 -15.97 6.11 9.27
N GLY A 23 -14.68 5.77 9.39
CA GLY A 23 -13.73 6.54 10.18
C GLY A 23 -12.39 5.82 10.35
N PHE A 24 -11.38 6.56 10.82
CA PHE A 24 -10.00 6.07 10.95
C PHE A 24 -9.91 4.72 11.67
N PHE A 25 -10.70 4.51 12.72
CA PHE A 25 -10.72 3.27 13.50
C PHE A 25 -11.16 2.04 12.68
N VAL A 26 -12.22 2.17 11.86
CA VAL A 26 -12.74 1.08 11.03
C VAL A 26 -11.84 0.85 9.81
N LEU A 27 -11.31 1.94 9.24
CA LEU A 27 -10.49 1.91 8.03
C LEU A 27 -9.08 1.35 8.27
N GLY A 28 -8.56 1.40 9.50
CA GLY A 28 -7.22 0.93 9.82
C GLY A 28 -6.97 -0.55 9.51
N LYS A 29 -7.97 -1.43 9.73
CA LYS A 29 -7.84 -2.86 9.39
C LYS A 29 -7.71 -3.12 7.88
N PRO A 30 -8.66 -2.73 7.02
CA PRO A 30 -8.56 -2.99 5.59
C PRO A 30 -7.33 -2.30 4.97
N LEU A 31 -6.99 -1.09 5.43
CA LEU A 31 -5.82 -0.37 4.94
C LEU A 31 -4.50 -1.10 5.26
N SER A 32 -4.40 -1.70 6.45
CA SER A 32 -3.24 -2.54 6.80
C SER A 32 -3.12 -3.79 5.93
N CYS A 33 -4.24 -4.44 5.60
CA CYS A 33 -4.26 -5.59 4.70
C CYS A 33 -3.79 -5.21 3.30
N ILE A 34 -4.22 -4.05 2.78
CA ILE A 34 -3.77 -3.53 1.48
C ILE A 34 -2.25 -3.30 1.49
N CYS A 35 -1.71 -2.67 2.54
CA CYS A 35 -0.26 -2.49 2.67
C CYS A 35 0.51 -3.81 2.67
N GLN A 36 -0.01 -4.82 3.38
CA GLN A 36 0.64 -6.12 3.45
C GLN A 36 0.58 -6.84 2.08
N GLY A 37 -0.55 -6.74 1.38
CA GLY A 37 -0.71 -7.25 0.02
C GLY A 37 0.24 -6.57 -0.97
N ALA A 38 0.39 -5.25 -0.90
CA ALA A 38 1.34 -4.50 -1.73
C ALA A 38 2.80 -4.91 -1.46
N ALA A 39 3.14 -5.22 -0.21
CA ALA A 39 4.47 -5.74 0.14
C ALA A 39 4.72 -7.12 -0.48
N ILE A 40 3.74 -8.04 -0.40
CA ILE A 40 3.83 -9.37 -1.02
C ILE A 40 3.96 -9.26 -2.54
N TYR A 41 3.14 -8.41 -3.16
CA TYR A 41 3.21 -8.12 -4.60
C TYR A 41 4.59 -7.60 -5.02
N THR A 42 5.12 -6.61 -4.29
CA THR A 42 6.44 -6.04 -4.55
C THR A 42 7.54 -7.08 -4.43
N LEU A 43 7.49 -7.92 -3.39
CA LEU A 43 8.43 -9.02 -3.20
C LEU A 43 8.33 -10.05 -4.33
N GLY A 44 7.13 -10.43 -4.76
CA GLY A 44 6.93 -11.38 -5.85
C GLY A 44 7.55 -10.89 -7.17
N ILE A 45 7.30 -9.63 -7.54
CA ILE A 45 7.91 -9.04 -8.74
C ILE A 45 9.43 -8.91 -8.59
N GLY A 46 9.91 -8.46 -7.42
CA GLY A 46 11.34 -8.35 -7.14
C GLY A 46 12.07 -9.69 -7.24
N ALA A 47 11.47 -10.76 -6.71
CA ALA A 47 11.99 -12.12 -6.79
C ALA A 47 12.03 -12.61 -8.24
N PHE A 48 10.93 -12.45 -8.99
CA PHE A 48 10.88 -12.84 -10.40
C PHE A 48 11.93 -12.11 -11.24
N ARG A 49 12.05 -10.79 -11.07
CA ARG A 49 13.05 -9.97 -11.77
C ARG A 49 14.46 -10.44 -11.45
N THR A 50 14.76 -10.66 -10.16
CA THR A 50 16.07 -11.11 -9.71
C THR A 50 16.39 -12.51 -10.23
N TRP A 51 15.41 -13.42 -10.25
CA TRP A 51 15.54 -14.74 -10.87
C TRP A 51 15.91 -14.65 -12.35
N ARG A 52 15.16 -13.84 -13.12
CA ARG A 52 15.43 -13.62 -14.56
C ARG A 52 16.83 -13.06 -14.79
N SER A 53 17.22 -12.05 -14.02
CA SER A 53 18.54 -11.43 -14.14
C SER A 53 19.67 -12.39 -13.77
N GLN A 54 19.52 -13.20 -12.71
CA GLN A 54 20.50 -14.22 -12.33
C GLN A 54 20.63 -15.31 -13.38
N ASN A 55 19.51 -15.83 -13.91
CA ASN A 55 19.52 -16.85 -14.96
C ASN A 55 20.20 -16.36 -16.25
N ALA A 56 20.07 -15.08 -16.59
CA ALA A 56 20.79 -14.49 -17.71
C ALA A 56 22.30 -14.35 -17.43
N MET A 57 22.66 -13.93 -16.22
CA MET A 57 24.05 -13.74 -15.80
C MET A 57 24.84 -15.05 -15.84
N VAL A 58 24.23 -16.17 -15.40
CA VAL A 58 24.84 -17.51 -15.49
C VAL A 58 25.14 -17.91 -16.94
N ARG A 59 24.39 -17.36 -17.91
CA ARG A 59 24.59 -17.58 -19.35
C ARG A 59 25.49 -16.52 -20.01
N GLY A 60 26.16 -15.69 -19.22
CA GLY A 60 27.00 -14.60 -19.71
C GLY A 60 26.23 -13.43 -20.34
N LYS A 61 24.92 -13.32 -20.09
CA LYS A 61 24.07 -12.26 -20.64
C LYS A 61 23.64 -11.29 -19.54
N ALA A 62 23.73 -9.99 -19.82
CA ALA A 62 23.15 -8.96 -18.95
C ALA A 62 21.80 -8.50 -19.54
N ILE A 63 20.69 -8.81 -18.86
CA ILE A 63 19.37 -8.31 -19.23
C ILE A 63 19.09 -7.02 -18.44
N SER A 64 18.94 -5.92 -19.18
CA SER A 64 18.53 -4.62 -18.67
C SER A 64 17.11 -4.32 -19.17
N GLY A 65 16.26 -3.78 -18.29
CA GLY A 65 14.89 -3.37 -18.61
C GLY A 65 13.82 -4.44 -18.38
N GLY A 66 12.57 -4.01 -18.58
CA GLY A 66 11.38 -4.85 -18.50
C GLY A 66 10.19 -4.12 -17.86
N LEU A 67 9.00 -4.63 -18.17
CA LEU A 67 7.73 -4.07 -17.69
C LEU A 67 7.56 -4.20 -16.17
N GLU A 68 8.39 -5.01 -15.49
CA GLU A 68 8.33 -5.21 -14.04
C GLU A 68 8.47 -3.89 -13.26
N ILE A 69 9.33 -2.98 -13.71
CA ILE A 69 9.54 -1.69 -13.05
C ILE A 69 8.31 -0.78 -13.25
N VAL A 70 7.73 -0.78 -14.45
CA VAL A 70 6.51 -0.02 -14.75
C VAL A 70 5.33 -0.54 -13.93
N MET A 71 5.19 -1.85 -13.80
CA MET A 71 4.16 -2.48 -12.97
C MET A 71 4.32 -2.11 -11.49
N LEU A 72 5.54 -2.14 -10.96
CA LEU A 72 5.82 -1.70 -9.59
C LEU A 72 5.50 -0.22 -9.37
N GLY A 73 5.93 0.65 -10.31
CA GLY A 73 5.64 2.07 -10.26
C GLY A 73 4.15 2.38 -10.31
N GLY A 74 3.42 1.72 -11.22
CA GLY A 74 1.97 1.85 -11.35
C GLY A 74 1.23 1.37 -10.11
N ALA A 75 1.59 0.22 -9.56
CA ALA A 75 0.98 -0.31 -8.33
C ALA A 75 1.21 0.63 -7.13
N LEU A 76 2.41 1.20 -7.01
CA LEU A 76 2.72 2.19 -5.98
C LEU A 76 1.91 3.48 -6.17
N PHE A 77 1.82 3.98 -7.40
CA PHE A 77 1.03 5.16 -7.72
C PHE A 77 -0.44 4.97 -7.34
N VAL A 78 -1.05 3.86 -7.75
CA VAL A 78 -2.44 3.52 -7.40
C VAL A 78 -2.61 3.46 -5.88
N LEU A 79 -1.70 2.79 -5.17
CA LEU A 79 -1.78 2.70 -3.71
C LEU A 79 -1.73 4.08 -3.05
N LEU A 80 -0.81 4.96 -3.48
CA LEU A 80 -0.70 6.31 -2.92
C LEU A 80 -1.95 7.15 -3.22
N THR A 81 -2.51 7.07 -4.43
CA THR A 81 -3.76 7.77 -4.77
C THR A 81 -4.94 7.29 -3.94
N LEU A 82 -5.04 5.98 -3.68
CA LEU A 82 -6.08 5.39 -2.84
C LEU A 82 -5.94 5.88 -1.39
N PHE A 83 -4.72 5.93 -0.86
CA PHE A 83 -4.47 6.49 0.47
C PHE A 83 -4.89 7.95 0.56
N LEU A 84 -4.49 8.77 -0.43
CA LEU A 84 -4.85 10.18 -0.48
C LEU A 84 -6.36 10.39 -0.52
N ALA A 85 -7.06 9.69 -1.40
CA ALA A 85 -8.51 9.80 -1.55
C ALA A 85 -9.25 9.41 -0.26
N LEU A 86 -8.81 8.33 0.41
CA LEU A 86 -9.41 7.89 1.67
C LEU A 86 -9.17 8.87 2.81
N LEU A 87 -7.98 9.48 2.92
CA LEU A 87 -7.73 10.50 3.93
C LEU A 87 -8.63 11.71 3.73
N ILE A 88 -8.70 12.23 2.49
CA ILE A 88 -9.56 13.36 2.14
C ILE A 88 -11.04 13.05 2.45
N ALA A 89 -11.51 11.86 2.09
CA ALA A 89 -12.89 11.45 2.36
C ALA A 89 -13.22 11.45 3.86
N VAL A 90 -12.30 10.97 4.70
CA VAL A 90 -12.50 10.97 6.15
C VAL A 90 -12.41 12.37 6.75
N ASP A 91 -11.55 13.25 6.22
CA ASP A 91 -11.48 14.64 6.66
C ASP A 91 -12.77 15.41 6.33
N ILE A 92 -13.35 15.23 5.15
CA ILE A 92 -14.64 15.85 4.76
C ILE A 92 -15.76 15.40 5.72
N GLU A 93 -15.88 14.09 5.97
CA GLU A 93 -16.94 13.57 6.84
C GLU A 93 -16.80 14.05 8.30
N LYS A 94 -15.57 14.38 8.74
CA LYS A 94 -15.36 15.01 10.05
C LYS A 94 -15.87 16.45 10.12
N GLU A 95 -15.75 17.21 9.03
CA GLU A 95 -16.12 18.62 8.95
C GLU A 95 -17.66 18.81 8.95
N ASP A 96 -18.39 17.89 8.30
CA ASP A 96 -19.87 17.89 8.26
C ASP A 96 -20.54 17.65 9.63
N VAL A 97 -19.81 17.11 10.61
CA VAL A 97 -20.34 16.74 11.94
C VAL A 97 -20.13 17.84 13.00
N THR A 98 -19.32 18.86 12.72
CA THR A 98 -19.06 20.02 13.61
C THR A 98 -19.87 21.25 13.26
#